data_AF-A0A7C4E0W1-F1
#
_entry.id   AF-A0A7C4E0W1-F1
#
_cell.length_a   1.000
_cell.length_b   1.000
_cell.length_c   1.000
_cell.angle_alpha   90.00
_cell.angle_beta   90.00
_cell.angle_gamma   90.00
#
_symmetry.space_group_name_H-M   'P 1'
#
loop_
_entity.id
_entity.type
_entity.pdbx_description
1 polymer ?
#
loop_
_entity_poly.entity_id
_entity_poly.type
_entity_poly.pdbx_seq_one_letter_code
_entity_poly.pdbx_strand_id
1 'polypeptide(L)'
;MIRSRVVEKAKEIIPMFDEIYRRLGLDGNDVNGLYGLVGVLVYLGWPKIVIPYHYSLRFLGLYKAKNDRARRFKHVQGNCRRLFQILTEAIVKKRSKQWPPKLRDQRKLLRELIHLLQEIKGPA
;
A
#
# COMPACT_ATOMS: atom_id res chain seq x y z
N MET A 1 -13.48 25.06 16.16
CA MET A 1 -14.26 23.88 15.70
C MET A 1 -13.50 22.96 14.72
N ILE A 2 -12.74 23.48 13.73
CA ILE A 2 -11.98 22.64 12.77
C ILE A 2 -10.83 21.86 13.45
N ARG A 3 -10.09 22.49 14.37
CA ARG A 3 -8.95 21.85 15.06
C ARG A 3 -9.37 20.59 15.83
N SER A 4 -10.47 20.65 16.57
CA SER A 4 -10.98 19.50 17.34
C SER A 4 -11.37 18.33 16.44
N ARG A 5 -12.02 18.60 15.30
CA ARG A 5 -12.40 17.56 14.33
C ARG A 5 -11.19 16.89 13.66
N VAL A 6 -10.13 17.65 13.39
CA VAL A 6 -8.86 17.08 12.88
C VAL A 6 -8.23 16.17 13.93
N VAL A 7 -8.19 16.62 15.19
CA VAL A 7 -7.64 15.82 16.30
C VAL A 7 -8.43 14.53 16.51
N GLU A 8 -9.77 14.59 16.53
CA GLU A 8 -10.60 13.37 16.65
C GLU A 8 -10.35 12.41 15.49
N LYS A 9 -10.27 12.90 14.25
CA LYS A 9 -9.97 12.01 13.11
C LYS A 9 -8.56 11.42 13.17
N ALA A 10 -7.59 12.17 13.68
CA ALA A 10 -6.24 11.65 13.89
C ALA A 10 -6.21 10.54 14.96
N LYS A 11 -6.96 10.69 16.06
CA LYS A 11 -7.11 9.65 17.10
C LYS A 11 -7.69 8.35 16.55
N GLU A 12 -8.56 8.42 15.55
CA GLU A 12 -9.09 7.23 14.87
C GLU A 12 -8.07 6.62 13.88
N ILE A 13 -7.42 7.45 13.06
CA ILE A 13 -6.59 6.98 11.94
C ILE A 13 -5.24 6.44 12.41
N ILE A 14 -4.60 7.09 13.39
CA ILE A 14 -3.25 6.74 13.83
C ILE A 14 -3.18 5.30 14.36
N PRO A 15 -4.09 4.84 15.24
CA PRO A 15 -4.08 3.45 15.71
C PRO A 15 -4.30 2.44 14.58
N MET A 16 -5.23 2.71 13.65
CA MET A 16 -5.47 1.84 12.50
C MET A 16 -4.24 1.75 11.59
N PHE A 17 -3.56 2.87 11.37
CA PHE A 17 -2.32 2.92 10.60
C PHE A 17 -1.20 2.12 11.27
N ASP A 18 -1.01 2.31 12.59
CA ASP A 18 -0.03 1.56 13.37
C ASP A 18 -0.31 0.05 13.32
N GLU A 19 -1.57 -0.35 13.39
CA GLU A 19 -1.96 -1.75 13.25
C GLU A 19 -1.60 -2.32 11.87
N ILE A 20 -1.91 -1.62 10.77
CA ILE A 20 -1.50 -2.02 9.42
C ILE A 20 0.02 -2.20 9.37
N TYR A 21 0.75 -1.22 9.89
CA TYR A 21 2.20 -1.18 9.85
C TYR A 21 2.83 -2.37 10.59
N ARG A 22 2.34 -2.66 11.81
CA ARG A 22 2.77 -3.82 12.61
C ARG A 22 2.38 -5.15 11.97
N ARG A 23 1.17 -5.28 11.41
CA ARG A 23 0.73 -6.52 10.73
C ARG A 23 1.51 -6.80 9.44
N LEU A 24 2.04 -5.76 8.79
CA LEU A 24 3.02 -5.91 7.70
C LEU A 24 4.42 -6.30 8.20
N GLY A 25 4.63 -6.39 9.51
CA GLY A 25 5.89 -6.76 10.15
C GLY A 25 6.89 -5.61 10.18
N LEU A 26 6.45 -4.38 9.96
CA LEU A 26 7.30 -3.18 9.99
C LEU A 26 7.34 -2.58 11.41
N ASP A 27 8.42 -1.90 11.74
CA ASP A 27 8.60 -1.18 13.00
C ASP A 27 9.17 0.24 12.79
N GLY A 28 9.29 1.02 13.87
CA GLY A 28 9.70 2.44 13.80
C GLY A 28 11.06 2.70 13.14
N ASN A 29 11.91 1.68 12.96
CA ASN A 29 13.18 1.82 12.26
C ASN A 29 13.05 1.66 10.73
N ASP A 30 11.91 1.17 10.24
CA ASP A 30 11.64 0.92 8.83
C ASP A 30 11.16 2.18 8.09
N VAL A 31 12.00 3.23 8.06
CA VAL A 31 11.67 4.54 7.45
C VAL A 31 11.16 4.41 6.01
N ASN A 32 11.79 3.54 5.21
CA ASN A 32 11.34 3.27 3.84
C ASN A 32 9.98 2.56 3.80
N GLY A 33 9.75 1.64 4.73
CA GLY A 33 8.45 0.98 4.88
C GLY A 33 7.36 1.97 5.26
N LEU A 34 7.65 2.91 6.16
CA LEU A 34 6.72 3.96 6.57
C LEU A 34 6.36 4.86 5.39
N TYR A 35 7.39 5.38 4.71
CA TYR A 35 7.23 6.26 3.56
C TYR A 35 6.44 5.58 2.42
N GLY A 36 6.79 4.33 2.10
CA GLY A 36 6.11 3.55 1.09
C GLY A 36 4.64 3.29 1.45
N LEU A 37 4.35 2.91 2.70
CA LEU A 37 2.98 2.62 3.15
C LEU A 37 2.10 3.86 3.12
N VAL A 38 2.54 4.98 3.73
CA VAL A 38 1.78 6.24 3.74
C VAL A 38 1.43 6.65 2.32
N GLY A 39 2.42 6.66 1.42
CA GLY A 39 2.20 7.01 0.03
C GLY A 39 1.16 6.13 -0.65
N VAL A 40 1.28 4.80 -0.50
CA VAL A 40 0.32 3.85 -1.09
C VAL A 40 -1.09 4.04 -0.54
N LEU A 41 -1.25 4.21 0.78
CA LEU A 41 -2.57 4.40 1.40
C LEU A 41 -3.26 5.68 0.93
N VAL A 42 -2.52 6.79 0.82
CA VAL A 42 -3.03 8.06 0.27
C VAL A 42 -3.51 7.85 -1.16
N TYR A 43 -2.74 7.17 -1.99
CA TYR A 43 -3.13 6.88 -3.38
C TYR A 43 -4.34 5.94 -3.49
N LEU A 44 -4.49 5.00 -2.56
CA LEU A 44 -5.66 4.12 -2.49
C LEU A 44 -6.89 4.80 -1.90
N GLY A 45 -6.77 6.05 -1.43
CA GLY A 45 -7.87 6.81 -0.83
C GLY A 45 -8.27 6.30 0.56
N TRP A 46 -7.41 5.54 1.23
CA TRP A 46 -7.64 5.07 2.60
C TRP A 46 -7.57 6.25 3.59
N PRO A 47 -8.36 6.29 4.69
CA PRO A 47 -9.32 5.28 5.17
C PRO A 47 -10.72 5.34 4.53
N LYS A 48 -10.98 6.33 3.66
CA LYS A 48 -12.33 6.56 3.12
C LYS A 48 -12.72 5.47 2.12
N ILE A 49 -11.81 5.10 1.24
CA ILE A 49 -12.03 4.19 0.12
C ILE A 49 -11.13 2.96 0.30
N VAL A 50 -11.68 1.79 0.00
CA VAL A 50 -10.90 0.56 -0.17
C VAL A 50 -11.09 0.12 -1.61
N ILE A 51 -10.02 0.24 -2.41
CA ILE A 51 -10.07 -0.07 -3.84
C ILE A 51 -10.01 -1.60 -4.02
N PRO A 52 -10.89 -2.20 -4.83
CA PRO A 52 -10.85 -3.63 -5.13
C PRO A 52 -9.51 -4.06 -5.73
N TYR A 53 -9.07 -5.29 -5.42
CA TYR A 53 -7.77 -5.83 -5.84
C TYR A 53 -7.47 -5.69 -7.33
N HIS A 54 -8.45 -5.92 -8.21
CA HIS A 54 -8.25 -5.81 -9.66
C HIS A 54 -8.00 -4.37 -10.13
N TYR A 55 -8.64 -3.38 -9.50
CA TYR A 55 -8.38 -1.96 -9.75
C TYR A 55 -7.00 -1.57 -9.22
N SER A 56 -6.64 -2.00 -8.02
CA SER A 56 -5.33 -1.73 -7.43
C SER A 56 -4.19 -2.36 -8.24
N LEU A 57 -4.39 -3.55 -8.82
CA LEU A 57 -3.42 -4.18 -9.74
C LEU A 57 -3.20 -3.35 -11.00
N ARG A 58 -4.29 -2.85 -11.60
CA ARG A 58 -4.24 -2.01 -12.81
C ARG A 58 -3.57 -0.68 -12.49
N PHE A 59 -3.91 -0.10 -11.35
CA PHE A 59 -3.33 1.13 -10.81
C PHE A 59 -1.80 0.93 -10.70
N LEU A 60 -1.37 0.00 -9.87
CA LEU A 60 0.05 -0.27 -9.60
C LEU A 60 0.83 -0.89 -10.78
N GLY A 61 0.26 -0.98 -11.98
CA GLY A 61 0.94 -1.50 -13.17
C GLY A 61 1.42 -2.94 -13.02
N LEU A 62 0.78 -3.71 -12.12
CA LEU A 62 1.16 -5.08 -11.75
C LEU A 62 0.63 -6.13 -12.73
N TYR A 63 0.06 -5.73 -13.86
CA TYR A 63 -0.44 -6.61 -14.91
C TYR A 63 0.69 -7.07 -15.85
N LYS A 64 0.62 -8.32 -16.33
CA LYS A 64 1.45 -8.75 -17.48
C LYS A 64 0.80 -8.13 -18.72
N ALA A 65 1.29 -6.99 -19.16
CA ALA A 65 0.79 -6.36 -20.38
C ALA A 65 1.07 -7.28 -21.59
N LYS A 66 0.01 -7.79 -22.22
CA LYS A 66 0.13 -8.57 -23.46
C LYS A 66 0.29 -7.67 -24.69
N ASN A 67 -0.20 -6.42 -24.67
CA ASN A 67 -0.25 -5.53 -25.85
C ASN A 67 0.24 -4.09 -25.53
N ASP A 68 0.70 -3.35 -26.55
CA ASP A 68 1.32 -2.02 -26.42
C ASP A 68 0.42 -0.93 -25.81
N ARG A 69 -0.91 -0.98 -26.00
CA ARG A 69 -1.83 -0.03 -25.36
C ARG A 69 -1.77 -0.11 -23.83
N ALA A 70 -1.60 -1.31 -23.26
CA ALA A 70 -1.46 -1.50 -21.82
C ALA A 70 -0.12 -0.97 -21.28
N ARG A 71 0.93 -0.87 -22.13
CA ARG A 71 2.19 -0.21 -21.76
C ARG A 71 2.01 1.31 -21.62
N ARG A 72 1.18 1.94 -22.45
CA ARG A 72 0.90 3.39 -22.36
C ARG A 72 0.19 3.80 -21.06
N PHE A 73 -0.69 2.94 -20.54
CA PHE A 73 -1.34 3.18 -19.23
C PHE A 73 -0.40 3.02 -18.03
N LYS A 74 0.81 2.45 -18.18
CA LYS A 74 1.79 2.35 -17.07
C LYS A 74 2.35 3.72 -16.65
N HIS A 75 2.34 4.73 -17.52
CA HIS A 75 3.04 5.99 -17.26
C HIS A 75 2.34 6.93 -16.27
N VAL A 76 1.03 6.84 -16.12
CA VAL A 76 0.26 7.80 -15.30
C VAL A 76 0.50 7.63 -13.79
N GLN A 77 1.18 6.56 -13.35
CA GLN A 77 1.26 6.19 -11.93
C GLN A 77 2.66 5.92 -11.38
N GLY A 78 3.69 6.48 -12.03
CA GLY A 78 5.09 6.28 -11.67
C GLY A 78 5.38 6.48 -10.17
N ASN A 79 4.77 7.49 -9.54
CA ASN A 79 4.98 7.78 -8.12
C ASN A 79 4.37 6.73 -7.20
N CYS A 80 3.09 6.35 -7.40
CA CYS A 80 2.47 5.29 -6.59
C CYS A 80 3.15 3.93 -6.80
N ARG A 81 3.53 3.62 -8.06
CA ARG A 81 4.32 2.44 -8.38
C ARG A 81 5.65 2.41 -7.62
N ARG A 82 6.36 3.54 -7.59
CA ARG A 82 7.64 3.69 -6.87
C ARG A 82 7.45 3.55 -5.37
N LEU A 83 6.43 4.16 -4.78
CA LEU A 83 6.11 4.03 -3.36
C LEU A 83 5.77 2.59 -2.98
N PHE A 84 4.97 1.91 -3.81
CA PHE A 84 4.66 0.50 -3.62
C PHE A 84 5.89 -0.39 -3.78
N GLN A 85 6.80 -0.05 -4.68
CA GLN A 85 8.08 -0.73 -4.81
C GLN A 85 8.93 -0.56 -3.55
N ILE A 86 9.08 0.66 -3.04
CA ILE A 86 9.83 0.95 -1.79
C ILE A 86 9.23 0.16 -0.62
N LEU A 87 7.90 0.13 -0.50
CA LEU A 87 7.22 -0.67 0.52
C LEU A 87 7.52 -2.16 0.37
N THR A 88 7.45 -2.68 -0.87
CA THR A 88 7.74 -4.09 -1.16
C THR A 88 9.19 -4.43 -0.80
N GLU A 89 10.13 -3.55 -1.14
CA GLU A 89 11.54 -3.72 -0.84
C GLU A 89 11.80 -3.79 0.66
N ALA A 90 11.21 -2.86 1.45
CA ALA A 90 11.32 -2.87 2.90
C ALA A 90 10.79 -4.18 3.50
N ILE A 91 9.59 -4.60 3.09
CA ILE A 91 8.93 -5.80 3.63
C ILE A 91 9.69 -7.07 3.22
N VAL A 92 10.09 -7.20 1.96
CA VAL A 92 10.80 -8.39 1.47
C VAL A 92 12.17 -8.50 2.10
N LYS A 93 12.91 -7.38 2.23
CA LYS A 93 14.21 -7.37 2.91
C LYS A 93 14.09 -7.80 4.37
N LYS A 94 13.01 -7.43 5.05
CA LYS A 94 12.77 -7.80 6.44
C LYS A 94 12.30 -9.24 6.61
N ARG A 95 11.40 -9.71 5.74
CA ARG A 95 10.79 -11.06 5.81
C ARG A 95 11.63 -12.15 5.13
N SER A 96 12.58 -11.82 4.27
CA SER A 96 13.26 -12.79 3.40
C SER A 96 14.71 -12.41 3.08
N LYS A 97 15.54 -13.41 2.80
CA LYS A 97 16.86 -13.25 2.17
C LYS A 97 16.79 -13.12 0.64
N GLN A 98 15.62 -13.30 0.01
CA GLN A 98 15.47 -13.18 -1.45
C GLN A 98 15.37 -11.72 -1.87
N TRP A 99 16.51 -11.18 -2.29
CA TRP A 99 16.65 -9.86 -2.88
C TRP A 99 17.20 -9.99 -4.32
N PRO A 100 16.71 -9.21 -5.30
CA PRO A 100 15.66 -8.19 -5.21
C PRO A 100 14.22 -8.75 -5.27
N PRO A 101 13.20 -7.98 -4.83
CA PRO A 101 11.80 -8.39 -4.89
C PRO A 101 11.35 -8.64 -6.33
N LYS A 102 10.57 -9.70 -6.55
CA LYS A 102 9.98 -10.03 -7.85
C LYS A 102 8.56 -9.48 -7.95
N LEU A 103 8.04 -9.41 -9.19
CA LEU A 103 6.65 -9.01 -9.46
C LEU A 103 5.62 -9.86 -8.68
N ARG A 104 5.93 -11.14 -8.42
CA ARG A 104 5.09 -12.03 -7.60
C ARG A 104 4.99 -11.55 -6.15
N ASP A 105 6.08 -11.01 -5.61
CA ASP A 105 6.15 -10.56 -4.21
C ASP A 105 5.34 -9.28 -4.05
N GLN A 106 5.43 -8.39 -5.05
CA GLN A 106 4.58 -7.19 -5.15
C GLN A 106 3.08 -7.54 -5.22
N ARG A 107 2.69 -8.55 -6.01
CA ARG A 107 1.28 -8.98 -6.08
C ARG A 107 0.81 -9.61 -4.76
N LYS A 108 1.67 -10.42 -4.13
CA LYS A 108 1.39 -11.03 -2.82
C LYS A 108 1.17 -9.94 -1.77
N LEU A 109 2.08 -8.97 -1.70
CA LEU A 109 1.96 -7.84 -0.79
C LEU A 109 0.68 -7.02 -1.06
N LEU A 110 0.34 -6.77 -2.33
CA LEU A 110 -0.89 -6.02 -2.62
C LEU A 110 -2.12 -6.75 -2.10
N ARG A 111 -2.18 -8.06 -2.30
CA ARG A 111 -3.29 -8.88 -1.81
C ARG A 111 -3.38 -8.84 -0.29
N GLU A 112 -2.25 -9.05 0.39
CA GLU A 112 -2.16 -8.95 1.86
C GLU A 112 -2.60 -7.59 2.36
N LEU A 113 -2.08 -6.50 1.77
CA LEU A 113 -2.45 -5.13 2.12
C LEU A 113 -3.96 -4.91 1.96
N ILE A 114 -4.56 -5.30 0.83
CA ILE A 114 -6.00 -5.09 0.63
C ILE A 114 -6.83 -5.89 1.63
N HIS A 115 -6.45 -7.12 1.96
CA HIS A 115 -7.12 -7.88 3.01
C HIS A 115 -7.01 -7.19 4.37
N LEU A 116 -5.82 -6.71 4.75
CA LEU A 116 -5.64 -5.97 6.00
C LEU A 116 -6.51 -4.71 6.04
N LEU A 117 -6.59 -3.95 4.94
CA LEU A 117 -7.43 -2.76 4.86
C LEU A 117 -8.93 -3.09 4.96
N GLN A 118 -9.35 -4.24 4.45
CA GLN A 118 -10.73 -4.71 4.57
C GLN A 118 -11.06 -5.15 6.00
N GLU A 119 -10.16 -5.89 6.65
CA GLU A 119 -10.32 -6.33 8.04
C GLU A 119 -10.39 -5.14 9.00
N ILE A 120 -9.46 -4.19 8.87
CA ILE A 120 -9.33 -3.04 9.77
C ILE A 120 -10.46 -2.02 9.57
N LYS A 121 -11.07 -1.95 8.38
CA LYS A 121 -12.26 -1.13 8.17
C LYS A 121 -13.52 -1.72 8.81
N GLY A 122 -13.52 -3.02 9.13
CA GLY A 122 -14.70 -3.77 9.58
C GLY A 122 -15.67 -4.10 8.43
N PRO A 123 -16.61 -5.05 8.62
CA PRO A 123 -17.71 -5.25 7.67
C PRO A 123 -18.54 -3.97 7.59
N ALA A 124 -18.81 -3.54 6.35
CA ALA A 124 -19.67 -2.39 6.06
C ALA A 124 -21.12 -2.65 6.47
#